data_AF-D5PDZ2-F1
#
_entry.id   AF-D5PDZ2-F1
#
_cell.length_a   1.000
_cell.length_b   1.000
_cell.length_c   1.000
_cell.angle_alpha   90.00
_cell.angle_beta   90.00
_cell.angle_gamma   90.00
#
_symmetry.space_group_name_H-M   'P 1'
#
loop_
_entity.id
_entity.type
_entity.pdbx_description
1 polymer ?
#
loop_
_entity_poly.entity_id
_entity_poly.type
_entity_poly.pdbx_seq_one_letter_code
_entity_poly.pdbx_strand_id
1 'polypeptide(L)'
;SLLRAEKVRVSKKATEWVDKLRRQAETPLLLAVDGKLIGLISLRDEIRPEAADVLNKLRSKGIRRIVMLTGDHPDTAEVVAGDLGIDEWRAEVLPEDKLQAVRQLQDDGYVVAMIGDGVNDAPALATADIGIAMGLAGTDVAVETADIALANDNLQRLLDVPDLGTRAVAVIRQNYGMSIAVNSVGLLMGAGGALSPVLAAILHNASSVAVVTNSSRLIRYRLMNGQSATLNGHPTTAPAGTNGHQTAVASLPAN
;
A
#
# COMPACT_ATOMS: atom_id res chain seq x y z
N SER A 1 -8.32 -5.25 31.75
CA SER A 1 -8.91 -6.14 30.73
C SER A 1 -10.37 -6.38 31.06
N LEU A 2 -11.22 -6.55 30.05
CA LEU A 2 -12.66 -6.79 30.17
C LEU A 2 -12.98 -7.91 31.18
N LEU A 3 -12.22 -9.01 31.16
CA LEU A 3 -12.38 -10.14 32.08
C LEU A 3 -12.13 -9.79 33.56
N ARG A 4 -11.21 -8.87 33.86
CA ARG A 4 -11.00 -8.41 35.25
C ARG A 4 -12.17 -7.56 35.73
N ALA A 5 -12.78 -6.76 34.85
CA ALA A 5 -13.96 -5.98 35.17
C ALA A 5 -15.16 -6.90 35.48
N GLU A 6 -15.32 -7.97 34.70
CA GLU A 6 -16.36 -9.00 34.88
C GLU A 6 -16.01 -10.07 35.93
N LYS A 7 -14.92 -9.88 36.71
CA LYS A 7 -14.47 -10.80 37.76
C LYS A 7 -14.25 -12.26 37.31
N VAL A 8 -13.96 -12.47 36.03
CA VAL A 8 -13.69 -13.79 35.46
C VAL A 8 -12.26 -14.22 35.80
N ARG A 9 -12.10 -15.40 36.41
CA ARG A 9 -10.77 -15.98 36.68
C ARG A 9 -10.17 -16.55 35.40
N VAL A 10 -9.00 -16.06 35.02
CA VAL A 10 -8.19 -16.62 33.93
C VAL A 10 -7.25 -17.68 34.51
N SER A 11 -7.30 -18.90 33.98
CA SER A 11 -6.44 -19.99 34.43
C SER A 11 -5.03 -19.86 33.85
N LYS A 12 -4.03 -20.45 34.52
CA LYS A 12 -2.64 -20.49 34.01
C LYS A 12 -2.56 -21.07 32.60
N LYS A 13 -3.32 -22.14 32.33
CA LYS A 13 -3.43 -22.77 31.01
C LYS A 13 -3.96 -21.81 29.95
N ALA A 14 -4.94 -20.97 30.29
CA ALA A 14 -5.46 -19.97 29.36
C ALA A 14 -4.43 -18.88 29.06
N THR A 15 -3.68 -18.43 30.07
CA THR A 15 -2.57 -17.48 29.88
C THR A 15 -1.49 -18.06 28.96
N GLU A 16 -1.09 -19.32 29.16
CA GLU A 16 -0.11 -20.01 28.30
C GLU A 16 -0.56 -20.09 26.84
N TRP A 17 -1.86 -20.34 26.59
CA TRP A 17 -2.44 -20.33 25.24
C TRP A 17 -2.47 -18.92 24.63
N VAL A 18 -2.85 -17.90 25.39
CA VAL A 18 -2.82 -16.51 24.93
C VAL A 18 -1.42 -16.11 24.49
N ASP A 19 -0.41 -16.41 25.30
CA ASP A 19 0.98 -16.09 24.99
C ASP A 19 1.48 -16.88 23.78
N LYS A 20 1.05 -18.14 23.62
CA LYS A 20 1.38 -18.96 22.45
C LYS A 20 0.79 -18.38 21.17
N LEU A 21 -0.49 -18.02 21.18
CA LEU A 21 -1.21 -17.52 20.00
C LEU A 21 -0.72 -16.13 19.58
N ARG A 22 -0.41 -15.25 20.54
CA ARG A 22 0.22 -13.94 20.27
C ARG A 22 1.55 -14.07 19.55
N ARG A 23 2.40 -15.02 19.99
CA ARG A 23 3.67 -15.35 19.30
C ARG A 23 3.48 -15.94 17.89
N GLN A 24 2.25 -16.29 17.51
CA GLN A 24 1.89 -16.76 16.18
C GLN A 24 1.18 -15.68 15.34
N ALA A 25 1.26 -14.41 15.77
CA ALA A 25 0.53 -13.28 15.20
C ALA A 25 -0.99 -13.45 15.19
N GLU A 26 -1.52 -14.22 16.14
CA GLU A 26 -2.95 -14.36 16.32
C GLU A 26 -3.44 -13.49 17.49
N THR A 27 -4.65 -12.98 17.37
CA THR A 27 -5.38 -12.21 18.36
C THR A 27 -6.31 -13.14 19.15
N PRO A 28 -5.91 -13.58 20.36
CA PRO A 28 -6.75 -14.45 21.18
C PRO A 28 -7.86 -13.66 21.86
N LEU A 29 -9.11 -14.01 21.57
CA LEU A 29 -10.30 -13.55 22.26
C LEU A 29 -10.71 -14.60 23.30
N LEU A 30 -10.67 -14.23 24.57
CA LEU A 30 -11.11 -15.10 25.66
C LEU A 30 -12.63 -14.99 25.84
N LEU A 31 -13.33 -16.12 25.84
CA LEU A 31 -14.80 -16.17 25.98
C LEU A 31 -15.19 -16.61 27.39
N ALA A 32 -16.09 -15.86 28.01
CA ALA A 32 -16.68 -16.18 29.29
C ALA A 32 -18.21 -16.15 29.22
N VAL A 33 -18.86 -17.12 29.87
CA VAL A 33 -20.31 -17.21 30.03
C VAL A 33 -20.59 -17.38 31.51
N ASP A 34 -21.53 -16.59 32.05
CA ASP A 34 -21.93 -16.60 33.47
C ASP A 34 -20.73 -16.50 34.45
N GLY A 35 -19.78 -15.61 34.14
CA GLY A 35 -18.59 -15.38 34.98
C GLY A 35 -17.53 -16.49 34.90
N LYS A 36 -17.71 -17.50 34.05
CA LYS A 36 -16.76 -18.61 33.85
C LYS A 36 -16.11 -18.53 32.48
N LEU A 37 -14.78 -18.64 32.45
CA LEU A 37 -14.03 -18.79 31.21
C LEU A 37 -14.36 -20.15 30.57
N ILE A 38 -14.94 -20.13 29.37
CA ILE A 38 -15.36 -21.34 28.64
C ILE A 38 -14.40 -21.73 27.52
N GLY A 39 -13.62 -20.77 26.99
CA GLY A 39 -12.71 -21.03 25.89
C GLY A 39 -12.02 -19.78 25.36
N LEU A 40 -11.42 -19.92 24.18
CA LEU A 40 -10.83 -18.83 23.43
C LEU A 40 -11.12 -19.02 21.94
N ILE A 41 -11.28 -17.92 21.21
CA ILE A 41 -11.31 -17.88 19.75
C ILE A 41 -10.06 -17.12 19.31
N SER A 42 -9.37 -17.62 18.30
CA SER A 42 -8.20 -16.96 17.75
C SER A 42 -8.53 -16.36 16.39
N LEU A 43 -8.12 -15.13 16.17
CA LEU A 43 -8.27 -14.40 14.91
C LEU A 43 -6.87 -14.11 14.37
N ARG A 44 -6.67 -14.22 13.06
CA ARG A 44 -5.42 -13.83 12.43
C ARG A 44 -5.73 -13.09 11.15
N ASP A 45 -5.11 -11.92 11.00
CA ASP A 45 -5.08 -11.25 9.72
C ASP A 45 -4.02 -11.90 8.83
N GLU A 46 -4.45 -12.32 7.64
CA GLU A 46 -3.54 -12.92 6.67
C GLU A 46 -2.71 -11.83 5.98
N ILE A 47 -1.40 -11.99 6.01
CA ILE A 47 -0.49 -11.18 5.23
C ILE A 47 -0.78 -11.43 3.75
N ARG A 48 -0.93 -10.35 2.97
CA ARG A 48 -1.11 -10.44 1.51
C ARG A 48 0.06 -11.22 0.90
N PRO A 49 -0.19 -12.28 0.09
CA PRO A 49 0.87 -13.14 -0.44
C PRO A 49 1.96 -12.39 -1.22
N GLU A 50 1.59 -11.28 -1.88
CA GLU A 50 2.51 -10.45 -2.65
C GLU A 50 3.34 -9.46 -1.81
N ALA A 51 3.05 -9.30 -0.52
CA ALA A 51 3.57 -8.19 0.27
C ALA A 51 5.10 -8.20 0.36
N ALA A 52 5.69 -9.34 0.74
CA ALA A 52 7.15 -9.48 0.83
C ALA A 52 7.84 -9.17 -0.52
N ASP A 53 7.28 -9.67 -1.62
CA ASP A 53 7.79 -9.42 -2.97
C ASP A 53 7.72 -7.94 -3.37
N VAL A 54 6.63 -7.26 -3.01
CA VAL A 54 6.47 -5.82 -3.27
C VAL A 54 7.50 -5.02 -2.48
N LEU A 55 7.67 -5.29 -1.18
CA LEU A 55 8.66 -4.60 -0.34
C LEU A 55 10.09 -4.80 -0.88
N ASN A 56 10.42 -6.01 -1.32
CA ASN A 56 11.73 -6.30 -1.93
C ASN A 56 11.93 -5.55 -3.26
N LYS A 57 10.89 -5.43 -4.09
CA LYS A 57 10.95 -4.63 -5.33
C LYS A 57 11.02 -3.12 -5.06
N LEU A 58 10.40 -2.62 -3.99
CA LEU A 58 10.56 -1.23 -3.56
C LEU A 58 12.00 -0.95 -3.11
N ARG A 59 12.60 -1.87 -2.35
CA ARG A 59 14.02 -1.82 -1.97
C ARG A 59 14.95 -1.78 -3.18
N SER A 60 14.71 -2.64 -4.18
CA SER A 60 15.52 -2.64 -5.41
C SER A 60 15.34 -1.38 -6.26
N LYS A 61 14.20 -0.69 -6.13
CA LYS A 61 13.93 0.64 -6.70
C LYS A 61 14.51 1.82 -5.90
N GLY A 62 15.17 1.56 -4.77
CA GLY A 62 15.89 2.56 -3.97
C GLY A 62 15.20 2.97 -2.66
N ILE A 63 14.02 2.44 -2.35
CA ILE A 63 13.30 2.71 -1.09
C ILE A 63 13.86 1.76 -0.02
N ARG A 64 14.95 2.19 0.63
CA ARG A 64 15.70 1.33 1.56
C ARG A 64 15.11 1.28 2.97
N ARG A 65 14.54 2.39 3.44
CA ARG A 65 13.94 2.49 4.78
C ARG A 65 12.44 2.30 4.65
N ILE A 66 11.94 1.23 5.24
CA ILE A 66 10.52 0.87 5.28
C ILE A 66 10.18 0.70 6.75
N VAL A 67 9.18 1.45 7.22
CA VAL A 67 8.76 1.45 8.61
C VAL A 67 7.31 0.97 8.69
N MET A 68 7.03 -0.01 9.53
CA MET A 68 5.65 -0.47 9.79
C MET A 68 5.07 0.23 11.02
N LEU A 69 3.88 0.82 10.89
CA LEU A 69 3.15 1.44 12.00
C LEU A 69 1.81 0.72 12.19
N THR A 70 1.64 0.02 13.31
CA THR A 70 0.41 -0.73 13.61
C THR A 70 -0.15 -0.39 14.99
N GLY A 71 -1.48 -0.50 15.13
CA GLY A 71 -2.17 -0.44 16.41
C GLY A 71 -2.18 -1.79 17.15
N ASP A 72 -1.66 -2.85 16.53
CA ASP A 72 -1.62 -4.19 17.12
C ASP A 72 -0.60 -4.30 18.26
N HIS A 73 -0.68 -5.41 18.99
CA HIS A 73 0.25 -5.75 20.06
C HIS A 73 1.68 -5.96 19.53
N PRO A 74 2.74 -5.64 20.30
CA PRO A 74 4.14 -5.77 19.86
C PRO A 74 4.51 -7.17 19.35
N ASP A 75 4.07 -8.24 20.03
CA ASP A 75 4.32 -9.62 19.59
C ASP A 75 3.80 -9.91 18.16
N THR A 76 2.61 -9.39 17.83
CA THR A 76 2.01 -9.55 16.50
C THR A 76 2.80 -8.74 15.47
N ALA A 77 3.12 -7.49 15.80
CA ALA A 77 3.90 -6.61 14.94
C ALA A 77 5.29 -7.19 14.64
N GLU A 78 5.97 -7.76 15.63
CA GLU A 78 7.29 -8.37 15.45
C GLU A 78 7.25 -9.55 14.47
N VAL A 79 6.25 -10.43 14.60
CA VAL A 79 6.09 -11.59 13.71
C VAL A 79 5.76 -11.13 12.28
N VAL A 80 4.81 -10.21 12.11
CA VAL A 80 4.43 -9.69 10.78
C VAL A 80 5.60 -8.95 10.13
N ALA A 81 6.33 -8.13 10.90
CA ALA A 81 7.53 -7.46 10.42
C ALA A 81 8.61 -8.47 10.00
N GLY A 82 8.81 -9.52 10.79
CA GLY A 82 9.74 -10.61 10.47
C GLY A 82 9.38 -11.33 9.17
N ASP A 83 8.12 -11.71 8.99
CA ASP A 83 7.61 -12.38 7.79
C ASP A 83 7.77 -11.51 6.53
N LEU A 84 7.69 -10.18 6.68
CA LEU A 84 7.85 -9.19 5.61
C LEU A 84 9.30 -8.69 5.44
N GLY A 85 10.20 -9.11 6.34
CA GLY A 85 11.58 -8.62 6.43
C GLY A 85 11.67 -7.11 6.66
N ILE A 86 10.80 -6.53 7.49
CA ILE A 86 10.80 -5.11 7.88
C ILE A 86 11.59 -4.96 9.18
N ASP A 87 12.70 -4.22 9.14
CA ASP A 87 13.59 -4.07 10.30
C ASP A 87 13.11 -3.00 11.30
N GLU A 88 12.27 -2.05 10.87
CA GLU A 88 11.79 -0.94 11.69
C GLU A 88 10.27 -0.97 11.80
N TRP A 89 9.75 -1.12 13.02
CA TRP A 89 8.31 -1.13 13.27
C TRP A 89 7.96 -0.48 14.61
N ARG A 90 6.72 -0.01 14.71
CA ARG A 90 6.11 0.50 15.95
C ARG A 90 4.72 -0.12 16.10
N ALA A 91 4.43 -0.60 17.30
CA ALA A 91 3.17 -1.25 17.68
C ALA A 91 2.40 -0.40 18.69
N GLU A 92 1.13 -0.72 18.91
CA GLU A 92 0.20 0.03 19.78
C GLU A 92 0.15 1.53 19.46
N VAL A 93 0.34 1.88 18.18
CA VAL A 93 0.46 3.25 17.69
C VAL A 93 -0.93 3.89 17.54
N LEU A 94 -1.15 5.05 18.15
CA LEU A 94 -2.37 5.85 17.96
C LEU A 94 -2.31 6.68 16.66
N PRO A 95 -3.44 7.20 16.14
CA PRO A 95 -3.44 8.06 14.96
C PRO A 95 -2.46 9.25 15.05
N GLU A 96 -2.36 9.88 16.23
CA GLU A 96 -1.45 10.99 16.49
C GLU A 96 0.03 10.57 16.44
N ASP A 97 0.32 9.37 16.92
CA ASP A 97 1.66 8.80 16.90
C ASP A 97 2.11 8.46 15.47
N LYS A 98 1.19 8.04 14.59
CA LYS A 98 1.48 7.85 13.16
C LYS A 98 1.90 9.17 12.51
N LEU A 99 1.15 10.23 12.77
CA LEU A 99 1.45 11.57 12.28
C LEU A 99 2.79 12.09 12.82
N GLN A 100 3.08 11.86 14.10
CA GLN A 100 4.38 12.23 14.68
C GLN A 100 5.54 11.43 14.06
N ALA A 101 5.33 10.14 13.77
CA ALA A 101 6.34 9.32 13.10
C ALA A 101 6.68 9.85 11.70
N VAL A 102 5.66 10.26 10.93
CA VAL A 102 5.86 10.90 9.61
C VAL A 102 6.65 12.19 9.75
N ARG A 103 6.25 13.09 10.66
CA ARG A 103 6.96 14.37 10.89
C ARG A 103 8.40 14.16 11.30
N GLN A 104 8.67 13.22 12.21
CA GLN A 104 10.03 12.92 12.63
C GLN A 104 10.90 12.47 11.46
N LEU A 105 10.38 11.61 10.58
CA LEU A 105 11.11 11.18 9.38
C LEU A 105 11.35 12.35 8.42
N GLN A 106 10.41 13.28 8.28
CA GLN A 106 10.59 14.49 7.49
C GLN A 106 11.63 15.43 8.10
N ASP A 107 11.60 15.62 9.42
CA ASP A 107 12.58 16.42 10.17
C ASP A 107 14.00 15.84 10.09
N ASP A 108 14.09 14.51 10.01
CA ASP A 108 15.34 13.78 9.75
C ASP A 108 15.84 13.93 8.28
N GLY A 109 15.07 14.63 7.43
CA GLY A 109 15.42 14.95 6.04
C GLY A 109 15.00 13.90 5.00
N TYR A 110 14.13 12.95 5.37
CA TYR A 110 13.58 11.98 4.42
C TYR A 110 12.37 12.56 3.68
N VAL A 111 12.19 12.16 2.41
CA VAL A 111 10.91 12.30 1.71
C VAL A 111 10.07 11.08 2.06
N VAL A 112 8.91 11.29 2.66
CA VAL A 112 8.11 10.24 3.28
C VAL A 112 6.89 9.94 2.42
N ALA A 113 6.77 8.68 1.98
CA ALA A 113 5.52 8.16 1.46
C ALA A 113 4.81 7.36 2.55
N MET A 114 3.56 7.71 2.86
CA MET A 114 2.71 6.98 3.80
C MET A 114 1.67 6.17 3.05
N ILE A 115 1.50 4.90 3.44
CA ILE A 115 0.48 4.00 2.89
C ILE A 115 -0.49 3.65 4.02
N GLY A 116 -1.80 3.75 3.76
CA GLY A 116 -2.84 3.43 4.73
C GLY A 116 -4.19 3.15 4.08
N ASP A 117 -5.15 2.66 4.87
CA ASP A 117 -6.50 2.31 4.42
C ASP A 117 -7.60 2.92 5.31
N GLY A 118 -7.26 3.46 6.48
CA GLY A 118 -8.25 3.85 7.49
C GLY A 118 -8.48 5.35 7.65
N VAL A 119 -9.60 5.71 8.30
CA VAL A 119 -9.81 7.06 8.86
C VAL A 119 -8.69 7.44 9.83
N ASN A 120 -8.15 6.43 10.54
CA ASN A 120 -7.05 6.58 11.48
C ASN A 120 -5.73 7.00 10.82
N ASP A 121 -5.58 6.72 9.52
CA ASP A 121 -4.36 7.04 8.77
C ASP A 121 -4.46 8.39 8.06
N ALA A 122 -5.67 8.93 7.87
CA ALA A 122 -5.91 10.14 7.10
C ALA A 122 -5.04 11.34 7.56
N PRO A 123 -4.90 11.65 8.87
CA PRO A 123 -4.04 12.78 9.28
C PRO A 123 -2.57 12.59 8.88
N ALA A 124 -2.08 11.36 8.96
CA ALA A 124 -0.68 11.04 8.67
C ALA A 124 -0.44 10.93 7.14
N LEU A 125 -1.44 10.44 6.37
CA LEU A 125 -1.48 10.50 4.91
C LEU A 125 -1.40 11.95 4.42
N ALA A 126 -2.16 12.87 5.02
CA ALA A 126 -2.16 14.30 4.67
C ALA A 126 -0.83 15.01 4.97
N THR A 127 -0.08 14.49 5.94
CA THR A 127 1.18 15.10 6.41
C THR A 127 2.38 14.59 5.63
N ALA A 128 2.31 13.37 5.08
CA ALA A 128 3.36 12.78 4.28
C ALA A 128 3.63 13.60 3.01
N ASP A 129 4.84 13.51 2.46
CA ASP A 129 5.15 14.11 1.16
C ASP A 129 4.37 13.44 0.02
N ILE A 130 4.02 12.17 0.22
CA ILE A 130 3.16 11.39 -0.68
C ILE A 130 2.23 10.51 0.17
N GLY A 131 0.95 10.87 0.26
CA GLY A 131 -0.10 10.04 0.83
C GLY A 131 -0.64 9.03 -0.19
N ILE A 132 -0.62 7.74 0.15
CA ILE A 132 -1.14 6.66 -0.71
C ILE A 132 -2.23 5.88 0.04
N ALA A 133 -3.47 5.99 -0.43
CA ALA A 133 -4.59 5.20 0.06
C ALA A 133 -4.69 3.87 -0.70
N MET A 134 -4.84 2.76 0.04
CA MET A 134 -5.30 1.48 -0.51
C MET A 134 -6.77 1.59 -0.94
N GLY A 135 -7.21 0.77 -1.91
CA GLY A 135 -8.37 1.03 -2.78
C GLY A 135 -9.77 1.07 -2.19
N LEU A 136 -10.78 0.45 -2.82
CA LEU A 136 -12.19 0.55 -2.37
C LEU A 136 -12.44 0.02 -0.94
N ALA A 137 -11.48 -0.71 -0.35
CA ALA A 137 -11.50 -1.06 1.07
C ALA A 137 -11.03 0.09 1.99
N GLY A 138 -10.33 1.07 1.42
CA GLY A 138 -9.97 2.31 2.09
C GLY A 138 -11.21 3.14 2.41
N THR A 139 -11.22 3.79 3.56
CA THR A 139 -12.34 4.64 3.96
C THR A 139 -12.42 5.86 3.04
N ASP A 140 -13.64 6.38 2.80
CA ASP A 140 -13.83 7.56 1.93
C ASP A 140 -12.92 8.73 2.34
N VAL A 141 -12.71 8.88 3.64
CA VAL A 141 -11.81 9.90 4.22
C VAL A 141 -10.35 9.67 3.82
N ALA A 142 -9.85 8.43 3.83
CA ALA A 142 -8.48 8.13 3.43
C ALA A 142 -8.25 8.41 1.94
N VAL A 143 -9.22 8.04 1.09
CA VAL A 143 -9.18 8.27 -0.36
C VAL A 143 -9.22 9.77 -0.70
N GLU A 144 -10.05 10.55 -0.01
CA GLU A 144 -10.13 12.01 -0.19
C GLU A 144 -8.87 12.73 0.28
N THR A 145 -8.19 12.19 1.29
CA THR A 145 -7.03 12.81 1.92
C THR A 145 -5.71 12.50 1.20
N ALA A 146 -5.62 11.34 0.55
CA ALA A 146 -4.38 10.88 -0.09
C ALA A 146 -4.13 11.55 -1.46
N ASP A 147 -2.85 11.76 -1.81
CA ASP A 147 -2.45 12.21 -3.15
C ASP A 147 -2.70 11.14 -4.22
N ILE A 148 -2.61 9.87 -3.82
CA ILE A 148 -2.77 8.70 -4.69
C ILE A 148 -3.73 7.72 -4.05
N ALA A 149 -4.81 7.37 -4.76
CA ALA A 149 -5.70 6.29 -4.41
C ALA A 149 -5.49 5.10 -5.36
N LEU A 150 -5.18 3.93 -4.81
CA LEU A 150 -5.07 2.70 -5.61
C LEU A 150 -6.46 2.23 -6.04
N ALA A 151 -6.65 1.84 -7.30
CA ALA A 151 -7.99 1.45 -7.79
C ALA A 151 -8.52 0.13 -7.18
N ASN A 152 -7.65 -0.67 -6.57
CA ASN A 152 -7.98 -1.93 -5.90
C ASN A 152 -6.95 -2.23 -4.80
N ASP A 153 -7.22 -3.25 -3.99
CA ASP A 153 -6.37 -3.62 -2.84
C ASP A 153 -5.13 -4.43 -3.23
N ASN A 154 -4.73 -4.40 -4.51
CA ASN A 154 -3.54 -5.11 -4.97
C ASN A 154 -2.28 -4.30 -4.67
N LEU A 155 -1.49 -4.77 -3.71
CA LEU A 155 -0.29 -4.04 -3.27
C LEU A 155 0.77 -3.92 -4.37
N GLN A 156 0.71 -4.75 -5.42
CA GLN A 156 1.61 -4.64 -6.57
C GLN A 156 1.48 -3.29 -7.29
N ARG A 157 0.34 -2.61 -7.19
CA ARG A 157 0.14 -1.26 -7.74
C ARG A 157 1.03 -0.21 -7.07
N LEU A 158 1.50 -0.45 -5.86
CA LEU A 158 2.46 0.42 -5.19
C LEU A 158 3.78 0.54 -5.98
N LEU A 159 4.13 -0.48 -6.77
CA LEU A 159 5.33 -0.45 -7.63
C LEU A 159 5.18 0.45 -8.86
N ASP A 160 3.95 0.67 -9.31
CA ASP A 160 3.65 1.52 -10.46
C ASP A 160 3.89 3.00 -10.12
N VAL A 161 3.70 3.40 -8.86
CA VAL A 161 3.84 4.80 -8.40
C VAL A 161 5.25 5.37 -8.66
N PRO A 162 6.34 4.79 -8.11
CA PRO A 162 7.68 5.32 -8.36
C PRO A 162 8.14 5.10 -9.82
N ASP A 163 7.64 4.06 -10.50
CA ASP A 163 7.99 3.79 -11.90
C ASP A 163 7.42 4.86 -12.84
N LEU A 164 6.12 5.13 -12.70
CA LEU A 164 5.42 6.14 -13.48
C LEU A 164 5.94 7.54 -13.17
N GLY A 165 6.19 7.85 -11.88
CA GLY A 165 6.78 9.11 -11.46
C GLY A 165 8.15 9.37 -12.12
N THR A 166 9.05 8.37 -12.10
CA THR A 166 10.37 8.51 -12.72
C THR A 166 10.28 8.71 -14.23
N ARG A 167 9.37 7.99 -14.91
CA ARG A 167 9.15 8.17 -16.36
C ARG A 167 8.54 9.51 -16.70
N ALA A 168 7.59 10.00 -15.91
CA ALA A 168 6.99 11.31 -16.10
C ALA A 168 8.04 12.42 -15.98
N VAL A 169 8.89 12.38 -14.95
CA VAL A 169 10.00 13.32 -14.78
C VAL A 169 10.99 13.26 -15.96
N ALA A 170 11.29 12.07 -16.47
CA ALA A 170 12.16 11.92 -17.64
C ALA A 170 11.56 12.60 -18.90
N VAL A 171 10.26 12.42 -19.14
CA VAL A 171 9.54 13.09 -20.25
C VAL A 171 9.50 14.60 -20.06
N ILE A 172 9.26 15.09 -18.84
CA ILE A 172 9.29 16.52 -18.51
C ILE A 172 10.66 17.13 -18.83
N ARG A 173 11.75 16.46 -18.40
CA ARG A 173 13.12 16.92 -18.69
C ARG A 173 13.43 16.98 -20.19
N GLN A 174 12.94 16.00 -20.96
CA GLN A 174 13.08 15.99 -22.42
C GLN A 174 12.33 17.16 -23.06
N ASN A 175 11.08 17.38 -22.66
CA ASN A 175 10.27 18.47 -23.18
C ASN A 175 10.88 19.83 -22.84
N TYR A 176 11.37 19.99 -21.61
CA TYR A 176 12.05 21.21 -21.18
C TYR A 176 13.32 21.49 -21.99
N GLY A 177 14.14 20.45 -22.22
CA GLY A 177 15.32 20.54 -23.07
C GLY A 177 14.99 20.94 -24.51
N MET A 178 13.94 20.37 -25.09
CA MET A 178 13.48 20.73 -26.44
C MET A 178 12.99 22.19 -26.50
N SER A 179 12.22 22.64 -25.51
CA SER A 179 11.76 24.02 -25.43
C SER A 179 12.91 25.02 -25.31
N ILE A 180 13.91 24.73 -24.47
CA ILE A 180 15.11 25.57 -24.36
C ILE A 180 15.86 25.62 -25.68
N ALA A 181 16.04 24.48 -26.35
CA ALA A 181 16.74 24.43 -27.63
C ALA A 181 16.03 25.25 -28.71
N VAL A 182 14.72 25.05 -28.90
CA VAL A 182 13.93 25.79 -29.89
C VAL A 182 13.94 27.29 -29.60
N ASN A 183 13.75 27.69 -28.33
CA ASN A 183 13.75 29.10 -27.96
C ASN A 183 15.13 29.75 -28.14
N SER A 184 16.21 29.03 -27.81
CA SER A 184 17.57 29.54 -27.98
C SER A 184 17.92 29.72 -29.46
N VAL A 185 17.57 28.74 -30.30
CA VAL A 185 17.76 28.84 -31.76
C VAL A 185 16.92 29.98 -32.33
N GLY A 186 15.64 30.08 -31.94
CA GLY A 186 14.75 31.16 -32.35
C GLY A 186 15.29 32.54 -31.97
N LEU A 187 15.80 32.70 -30.74
CA LEU A 187 16.40 33.95 -30.27
C LEU A 187 17.64 34.33 -31.08
N LEU A 188 18.56 33.38 -31.33
CA LEU A 188 19.78 33.63 -32.10
C LEU A 188 19.45 34.00 -33.55
N MET A 189 18.51 33.27 -34.19
CA MET A 189 18.07 33.59 -35.56
C MET A 189 17.34 34.93 -35.64
N GLY A 190 16.53 35.26 -34.64
CA GLY A 190 15.82 36.54 -34.55
C GLY A 190 16.79 37.71 -34.35
N ALA A 191 17.77 37.57 -33.44
CA ALA A 191 18.81 38.57 -33.24
C ALA A 191 19.68 38.79 -34.49
N GLY A 192 19.93 37.73 -35.26
CA GLY A 192 20.63 37.78 -36.55
C GLY A 192 19.78 38.30 -37.72
N GLY A 193 18.51 38.65 -37.51
CA GLY A 193 17.59 39.14 -38.55
C GLY A 193 17.09 38.07 -39.53
N ALA A 194 17.36 36.80 -39.26
CA ALA A 194 17.05 35.68 -40.15
C ALA A 194 15.69 35.01 -39.85
N LEU A 195 14.95 35.47 -38.83
CA LEU A 195 13.68 34.89 -38.42
C LEU A 195 12.51 35.85 -38.70
N SER A 196 11.68 35.50 -39.68
CA SER A 196 10.43 36.23 -39.93
C SER A 196 9.36 35.86 -38.91
N PRO A 197 8.36 36.73 -38.64
CA PRO A 197 7.25 36.41 -37.74
C PRO A 197 6.49 35.13 -38.15
N VAL A 198 6.34 34.89 -39.46
CA VAL A 198 5.68 33.68 -39.98
C VAL A 198 6.49 32.43 -39.67
N LEU A 199 7.80 32.45 -39.90
CA LEU A 199 8.67 31.32 -39.61
C LEU A 199 8.74 31.03 -38.10
N ALA A 200 8.81 32.08 -37.28
CA ALA A 200 8.74 31.96 -35.83
C ALA A 200 7.45 31.26 -35.37
N ALA A 201 6.31 31.66 -35.92
CA ALA A 201 5.01 31.04 -35.61
C ALA A 201 4.96 29.56 -36.02
N ILE A 202 5.47 29.22 -37.20
CA ILE A 202 5.55 27.82 -37.66
C ILE A 202 6.43 26.99 -36.71
N LEU A 203 7.62 27.48 -36.37
CA LEU A 203 8.56 26.76 -35.51
C LEU A 203 7.99 26.56 -34.10
N HIS A 204 7.32 27.57 -33.55
CA HIS A 204 6.62 27.47 -32.28
C HIS A 204 5.56 26.37 -32.30
N ASN A 205 4.68 26.36 -33.31
CA ASN A 205 3.63 25.35 -33.43
C ASN A 205 4.18 23.94 -33.64
N ALA A 206 5.21 23.79 -34.47
CA ALA A 206 5.89 22.51 -34.68
C ALA A 206 6.49 21.98 -33.38
N SER A 207 7.12 22.85 -32.57
CA SER A 207 7.68 22.47 -31.27
C SER A 207 6.59 22.01 -30.28
N SER A 208 5.44 22.68 -30.24
CA SER A 208 4.30 22.30 -29.41
C SER A 208 3.77 20.91 -29.78
N VAL A 209 3.62 20.62 -31.08
CA VAL A 209 3.19 19.29 -31.55
C VAL A 209 4.22 18.21 -31.16
N ALA A 210 5.52 18.50 -31.28
CA ALA A 210 6.57 17.59 -30.89
C ALA A 210 6.54 17.31 -29.37
N VAL A 211 6.37 18.33 -28.53
CA VAL A 211 6.22 18.19 -27.07
C VAL A 211 5.04 17.29 -26.74
N VAL A 212 3.87 17.56 -27.32
CA VAL A 212 2.64 16.78 -27.08
C VAL A 212 2.82 15.32 -27.51
N THR A 213 3.46 15.11 -28.65
CA THR A 213 3.74 13.77 -29.17
C THR A 213 4.71 13.01 -28.25
N ASN A 214 5.76 13.66 -27.73
CA ASN A 214 6.65 13.05 -26.76
C ASN A 214 5.92 12.70 -25.45
N SER A 215 5.09 13.61 -24.93
CA SER A 215 4.26 13.38 -23.74
C SER A 215 3.27 12.23 -23.92
N SER A 216 2.67 12.09 -25.11
CA SER A 216 1.70 11.03 -25.42
C SER A 216 2.27 9.61 -25.25
N ARG A 217 3.60 9.45 -25.24
CA ARG A 217 4.25 8.15 -24.98
C ARG A 217 3.88 7.60 -23.60
N LEU A 218 3.58 8.46 -22.63
CA LEU A 218 3.19 8.06 -21.28
C LEU A 218 1.78 7.44 -21.25
N ILE A 219 0.90 7.76 -22.21
CA ILE A 219 -0.44 7.17 -22.34
C ILE A 219 -0.34 5.66 -22.61
N ARG A 220 0.72 5.22 -23.30
CA ARG A 220 0.97 3.80 -23.58
C ARG A 220 1.63 3.06 -22.42
N TYR A 221 1.78 3.69 -21.25
CA TYR A 221 2.31 3.03 -20.08
C TYR A 221 1.41 1.84 -19.72
N ARG A 222 2.00 0.65 -19.65
CA ARG A 222 1.34 -0.55 -19.15
C ARG A 222 1.69 -0.66 -17.69
N LEU A 223 0.67 -0.65 -16.84
CA LEU A 223 0.82 -1.00 -15.44
C LEU A 223 1.50 -2.36 -15.35
N MET A 224 2.35 -2.55 -14.34
CA MET A 224 2.98 -3.84 -14.11
C MET A 224 1.85 -4.86 -13.90
N ASN A 225 1.73 -5.83 -14.81
CA ASN A 225 0.80 -6.93 -14.63
C ASN A 225 1.31 -7.71 -13.44
N GLY A 226 0.56 -7.67 -12.35
CA GLY A 226 0.84 -8.58 -11.27
C GLY A 226 0.67 -9.99 -11.80
N GLN A 227 1.75 -10.76 -11.78
CA GLN A 227 1.64 -12.18 -12.02
C GLN A 227 0.79 -12.71 -10.87
N SER A 228 -0.50 -12.96 -11.13
CA SER A 228 -1.22 -13.96 -10.38
C SER A 228 -0.38 -15.23 -10.49
N ALA A 229 0.14 -15.71 -9.37
CA ALA A 229 0.80 -16.99 -9.31
C ALA A 229 -0.13 -18.01 -9.98
N THR A 230 0.28 -18.48 -11.16
CA THR A 230 -0.37 -19.59 -11.83
C THR A 230 -0.08 -20.80 -10.95
N LEU A 231 -1.06 -21.19 -10.14
CA LEU A 231 -1.07 -22.50 -9.48
C LEU A 231 -1.16 -23.57 -10.56
N ASN A 232 -0.04 -23.91 -11.18
CA ASN A 232 0.10 -25.09 -12.02
C ASN A 232 0.76 -26.20 -11.20
N GLY A 233 -0.06 -27.20 -10.85
CA GLY A 233 0.43 -28.55 -10.55
C GLY A 233 -0.35 -29.27 -9.46
N HIS A 234 -1.49 -29.87 -9.78
CA HIS A 234 -1.68 -31.33 -9.79
C HIS A 234 -3.09 -31.68 -10.35
N PRO A 235 -3.22 -32.67 -11.24
CA PRO A 235 -4.50 -33.10 -11.78
C PRO A 235 -5.15 -34.08 -10.80
N THR A 236 -6.18 -33.65 -10.08
CA THR A 236 -7.07 -34.60 -9.39
C THR A 236 -8.37 -34.66 -10.16
N THR A 237 -8.54 -35.79 -10.84
CA THR A 237 -9.77 -36.21 -11.51
C THR A 237 -10.97 -36.12 -10.56
N ALA A 238 -11.96 -35.30 -10.90
CA ALA A 238 -13.30 -35.38 -10.34
C ALA A 238 -14.27 -35.84 -11.44
N PRO A 239 -15.11 -36.87 -11.21
CA PRO A 239 -16.19 -37.18 -12.12
C PRO A 239 -17.36 -36.21 -11.89
N ALA A 240 -18.11 -36.00 -12.97
CA ALA A 240 -19.30 -35.17 -13.05
C ALA A 240 -20.41 -35.58 -12.06
N GLY A 241 -21.19 -34.61 -11.55
CA GLY A 241 -22.46 -34.92 -10.88
C GLY A 241 -23.10 -33.79 -10.07
N THR A 242 -24.03 -33.09 -10.72
CA THR A 242 -25.34 -32.60 -10.21
C THR A 242 -25.46 -31.55 -9.08
N ASN A 243 -26.20 -30.49 -9.46
CA ASN A 243 -26.89 -29.46 -8.67
C ASN A 243 -27.42 -29.86 -7.28
N GLY A 244 -27.37 -28.90 -6.35
CA GLY A 244 -28.25 -28.88 -5.18
C GLY A 244 -27.90 -27.75 -4.20
N HIS A 245 -28.76 -26.74 -4.13
CA HIS A 245 -28.87 -25.89 -2.93
C HIS A 245 -29.01 -26.76 -1.68
N GLN A 246 -28.21 -26.51 -0.64
CA GLN A 246 -28.67 -26.74 0.74
C GLN A 246 -27.77 -26.07 1.79
N THR A 247 -28.41 -25.21 2.55
CA THR A 247 -28.09 -24.70 3.88
C THR A 247 -27.93 -25.88 4.86
N ALA A 248 -26.86 -25.90 5.66
CA ALA A 248 -26.67 -26.93 6.69
C ALA A 248 -26.63 -26.30 8.10
N VAL A 249 -27.73 -26.51 8.83
CA VAL A 249 -27.83 -26.38 10.29
C VAL A 249 -27.50 -27.76 10.88
N ALA A 250 -26.61 -27.82 11.89
CA ALA A 250 -26.28 -29.07 12.57
C ALA A 250 -26.70 -28.99 14.06
N SER A 251 -27.71 -29.79 14.41
CA SER A 251 -28.10 -30.15 15.78
C SER A 251 -27.44 -31.46 16.19
N LEU A 252 -26.90 -31.52 17.42
CA LEU A 252 -26.34 -32.73 18.04
C LEU A 252 -27.46 -33.63 18.60
N PRO A 253 -27.33 -34.97 18.54
CA PRO A 253 -28.20 -35.88 19.27
C PRO A 253 -27.72 -36.09 20.70
N ALA A 254 -28.68 -36.27 21.60
CA ALA A 254 -28.47 -36.68 22.98
C ALA A 254 -28.12 -38.17 23.08
N ASN A 255 -27.16 -38.47 23.95
CA ASN A 255 -27.15 -39.64 24.83
C ASN A 255 -26.33 -39.30 26.07
#